data_AF-A0A953HWS4-F1
#
_entry.id   AF-A0A953HWS4-F1
#
_cell.length_a   1.000
_cell.length_b   1.000
_cell.length_c   1.000
_cell.angle_alpha   90.00
_cell.angle_beta   90.00
_cell.angle_gamma   90.00
#
_symmetry.space_group_name_H-M   'P 1'
#
loop_
_entity.id
_entity.type
_entity.pdbx_description
1 polymer ?
#
loop_
_entity_poly.entity_id
_entity_poly.type
_entity_poly.pdbx_seq_one_letter_code
_entity_poly.pdbx_strand_id
1 'polypeptide(L)'
;MRLETIKKLCCPFDKSDLTLRVITRDDQDHILEGILSCAECNRLYPIVSGIPIMNPDEYRSFELEQPMLDKWEHILQHKEEEKHRLAK
;
A
#
# COMPACT_ATOMS: atom_id res chain seq x y z
N MET A 1 -5.75 -6.96 -7.87
CA MET A 1 -6.92 -6.43 -7.13
C MET A 1 -7.72 -5.46 -8.01
N ARG A 2 -9.05 -5.56 -8.06
CA ARG A 2 -9.89 -4.61 -8.80
C ARG A 2 -10.07 -3.29 -8.03
N LEU A 3 -10.03 -2.16 -8.73
CA LEU A 3 -10.24 -0.82 -8.15
C LEU A 3 -11.62 -0.68 -7.48
N GLU A 4 -12.66 -1.29 -8.07
CA GLU A 4 -14.02 -1.30 -7.51
C GLU A 4 -14.11 -1.97 -6.13
N THR A 5 -13.24 -2.95 -5.84
CA THR A 5 -13.21 -3.64 -4.54
C THR A 5 -12.66 -2.70 -3.47
N ILE A 6 -11.67 -1.89 -3.81
CA ILE A 6 -11.01 -0.97 -2.87
C ILE A 6 -12.00 0.08 -2.35
N LYS A 7 -12.92 0.55 -3.21
CA LYS A 7 -13.98 1.50 -2.81
C LYS A 7 -14.95 0.95 -1.76
N LYS A 8 -14.95 -0.37 -1.52
CA LYS A 8 -15.79 -1.04 -0.51
C LYS A 8 -15.02 -1.36 0.77
N LEU A 9 -13.71 -1.09 0.81
CA LEU A 9 -12.87 -1.33 1.97
C LEU A 9 -12.79 -0.11 2.86
N CYS A 10 -12.69 -0.35 4.16
CA CYS A 10 -12.39 0.63 5.19
C CYS A 10 -11.30 0.05 6.10
N CYS A 11 -10.72 0.90 6.95
CA CYS A 11 -9.76 0.44 7.94
C CYS A 11 -10.42 -0.58 8.91
N PRO A 12 -9.81 -1.75 9.14
CA PRO A 12 -10.38 -2.77 10.01
C PRO A 12 -10.49 -2.33 11.49
N PHE A 13 -9.72 -1.33 11.93
CA PHE A 13 -9.68 -0.89 13.33
C PHE A 13 -10.66 0.23 13.66
N ASP A 14 -10.64 1.31 12.88
CA ASP A 14 -11.43 2.53 13.14
C ASP A 14 -12.58 2.75 12.15
N LYS A 15 -12.67 1.92 11.09
CA LYS A 15 -13.66 1.99 10.00
C LYS A 15 -13.58 3.24 9.13
N SER A 16 -12.50 4.02 9.26
CA SER A 16 -12.26 5.20 8.43
C SER A 16 -11.87 4.82 7.00
N ASP A 17 -11.99 5.80 6.09
CA ASP A 17 -11.64 5.62 4.68
C ASP A 17 -10.13 5.36 4.49
N LEU A 18 -9.83 4.55 3.47
CA LEU A 18 -8.47 4.21 3.09
C LEU A 18 -8.04 4.96 1.84
N THR A 19 -6.84 5.53 1.88
CA THR A 19 -6.19 6.11 0.70
C THR A 19 -5.30 5.07 0.02
N LEU A 20 -5.43 4.94 -1.30
CA LEU A 20 -4.65 4.00 -2.09
C LEU A 20 -3.48 4.70 -2.79
N ARG A 21 -2.28 4.15 -2.61
CA ARG A 21 -1.12 4.41 -3.44
C ARG A 21 -0.82 3.19 -4.29
N VAL A 22 -0.96 3.31 -5.61
CA VAL A 22 -0.64 2.22 -6.55
C VAL A 22 0.85 2.22 -6.87
N ILE A 23 1.44 1.02 -6.90
CA ILE A 23 2.84 0.79 -7.29
C ILE A 23 2.89 0.12 -8.67
N THR A 24 2.23 -1.03 -8.83
CA THR A 24 2.25 -1.82 -10.08
C THR A 24 0.84 -2.32 -10.42
N ARG A 25 0.51 -2.33 -11.71
CA ARG A 25 -0.73 -2.89 -12.26
C ARG A 25 -0.44 -3.99 -13.29
N ASP A 26 -1.40 -4.87 -13.53
CA ASP A 26 -1.37 -5.81 -14.65
C ASP A 26 -1.93 -5.18 -15.94
N ASP A 27 -1.95 -5.96 -17.03
CA ASP A 27 -2.50 -5.56 -18.33
C ASP A 27 -4.01 -5.30 -18.32
N GLN A 28 -4.72 -5.80 -17.31
CA GLN A 28 -6.16 -5.62 -17.12
C GLN A 28 -6.48 -4.49 -16.12
N ASP A 29 -5.49 -3.64 -15.80
CA ASP A 29 -5.58 -2.55 -14.82
C ASP A 29 -5.89 -3.00 -13.38
N HIS A 30 -5.70 -4.28 -13.06
CA HIS A 30 -5.73 -4.73 -11.67
C HIS A 30 -4.45 -4.33 -10.95
N ILE A 31 -4.60 -3.90 -9.71
CA ILE A 31 -3.45 -3.55 -8.85
C ILE A 31 -2.78 -4.83 -8.39
N LEU A 32 -1.50 -4.99 -8.75
CA LEU A 32 -0.65 -6.07 -8.27
C LEU A 32 0.07 -5.67 -6.98
N GLU A 33 0.57 -4.43 -6.94
CA GLU A 33 1.29 -3.89 -5.78
C GLU A 33 0.79 -2.48 -5.45
N GLY A 34 0.66 -2.18 -4.16
CA GLY A 34 0.17 -0.90 -3.67
C GLY A 34 0.11 -0.83 -2.15
N ILE A 35 -0.25 0.33 -1.63
CA ILE A 35 -0.36 0.58 -0.19
C ILE A 35 -1.72 1.23 0.08
N LEU A 36 -2.47 0.68 1.02
CA LEU A 36 -3.63 1.36 1.60
C LEU A 36 -3.19 2.01 2.91
N SER A 37 -3.50 3.29 3.08
CA SER A 37 -3.16 4.06 4.29
C SER A 37 -4.42 4.63 4.93
N CYS A 38 -4.58 4.44 6.24
CA CYS A 38 -5.59 5.14 7.02
C CYS A 38 -5.00 6.45 7.58
N ALA A 39 -5.68 7.58 7.37
CA ALA A 39 -5.25 8.88 7.90
C ALA A 39 -5.59 9.07 9.39
N GLU A 40 -6.51 8.28 9.94
CA GLU A 40 -6.98 8.42 11.32
C GLU A 40 -6.10 7.63 12.31
N CYS A 41 -5.87 6.33 12.06
CA CYS A 41 -5.00 5.50 12.91
C CYS A 41 -3.56 5.35 12.38
N ASN A 42 -3.20 6.01 11.28
CA ASN A 42 -1.86 5.98 10.66
C ASN A 42 -1.35 4.58 10.26
N ARG A 43 -2.25 3.61 10.08
CA ARG A 43 -1.88 2.25 9.67
C ARG A 43 -1.68 2.14 8.17
N LEU A 44 -0.72 1.30 7.80
CA LEU A 44 -0.41 0.93 6.43
C LEU A 44 -0.76 -0.54 6.21
N TYR A 45 -1.42 -0.82 5.09
CA TYR A 45 -1.81 -2.16 4.67
C TYR A 45 -1.24 -2.45 3.30
N PRO A 46 -0.30 -3.39 3.20
CA PRO A 46 0.35 -3.65 1.93
C PRO A 46 -0.55 -4.47 0.99
N ILE A 47 -0.54 -4.15 -0.30
CA ILE A 47 -1.13 -4.98 -1.37
C ILE A 47 0.02 -5.70 -2.07
N VAL A 48 0.02 -7.03 -2.05
CA VAL A 48 1.00 -7.86 -2.76
C VAL A 48 0.33 -8.97 -3.53
N SER A 49 0.76 -9.15 -4.78
CA SER A 49 0.13 -10.05 -5.75
C SER A 49 -1.38 -9.82 -5.87
N GLY A 50 -1.80 -8.55 -5.70
CA GLY A 50 -3.20 -8.13 -5.73
C GLY A 50 -4.02 -8.54 -4.50
N ILE A 51 -3.39 -8.91 -3.39
CA ILE A 51 -4.03 -9.27 -2.12
C ILE A 51 -3.68 -8.21 -1.07
N PRO A 52 -4.67 -7.49 -0.50
CA PRO A 52 -4.43 -6.56 0.61
C PRO A 52 -4.24 -7.33 1.92
N ILE A 53 -3.10 -7.11 2.59
CA ILE A 53 -2.80 -7.68 3.91
C ILE A 53 -3.30 -6.70 4.97
N MET A 54 -4.42 -7.02 5.60
CA MET A 54 -5.10 -6.19 6.61
C MET A 54 -5.22 -6.91 7.96
N ASN A 55 -4.19 -7.69 8.29
CA ASN A 55 -4.18 -8.54 9.47
C ASN A 55 -4.27 -7.69 10.75
N PRO A 56 -5.00 -8.16 11.78
CA PRO A 56 -4.90 -7.65 13.14
C PRO A 56 -3.47 -7.73 13.67
N ASP A 57 -3.15 -6.89 14.66
CA ASP A 57 -1.79 -6.76 15.20
C ASP A 57 -1.24 -8.07 15.79
N GLU A 58 -2.10 -8.88 16.40
CA GLU A 58 -1.71 -10.18 16.96
C GLU A 58 -1.19 -11.19 15.92
N TYR A 59 -1.50 -10.96 14.63
CA TYR A 59 -1.09 -11.79 13.51
C TYR A 59 -0.06 -11.11 12.60
N ARG A 60 0.48 -9.96 13.02
CA ARG A 60 1.58 -9.28 12.31
C ARG A 60 2.92 -9.69 12.93
N SER A 61 3.89 -9.99 12.08
CA SER A 61 5.27 -10.22 12.49
C SER A 61 6.20 -9.39 11.65
N PHE A 62 7.07 -8.61 12.30
CA PHE A 62 8.04 -7.76 11.63
C PHE A 62 8.91 -8.55 10.65
N GLU A 63 9.34 -9.76 11.01
CA GLU A 63 10.19 -10.61 10.17
C GLU A 63 9.52 -11.00 8.84
N LEU A 64 8.18 -11.16 8.85
CA LEU A 64 7.42 -11.47 7.64
C LEU A 64 7.16 -10.23 6.79
N GLU A 65 7.06 -9.05 7.42
CA GLU A 65 6.79 -7.78 6.74
C GLU A 65 8.07 -7.11 6.21
N GLN A 66 9.22 -7.34 6.84
CA GLN A 66 10.52 -6.76 6.51
C GLN A 66 10.91 -6.86 5.02
N PRO A 67 10.89 -8.04 4.36
CA PRO A 67 11.26 -8.14 2.94
C PRO A 67 10.34 -7.33 2.02
N MET A 68 9.09 -7.08 2.44
CA MET A 68 8.16 -6.23 1.69
C MET A 68 8.48 -4.75 1.92
N LEU A 69 8.80 -4.37 3.16
CA LEU A 69 9.21 -3.01 3.50
C LEU A 69 10.51 -2.61 2.78
N ASP A 70 11.52 -3.47 2.76
CA ASP A 70 12.79 -3.24 2.05
C ASP A 70 12.56 -3.02 0.56
N LYS A 71 11.71 -3.86 -0.07
CA LYS A 71 11.31 -3.71 -1.47
C LYS A 71 10.66 -2.34 -1.71
N TRP A 72 9.94 -1.82 -0.73
CA TRP A 72 9.17 -0.58 -0.86
C TRP A 72 9.96 0.66 -0.51
N GLU A 73 11.00 0.59 0.32
CA GLU A 73 11.91 1.72 0.54
C GLU A 73 12.46 2.25 -0.78
N HIS A 74 12.93 1.36 -1.66
CA HIS A 74 13.41 1.72 -2.99
C HIS A 74 12.33 2.36 -3.87
N ILE A 75 11.07 1.92 -3.75
CA ILE A 75 9.93 2.43 -4.54
C ILE A 75 9.43 3.77 -4.01
N LEU A 76 9.49 3.97 -2.69
CA LEU A 76 9.10 5.20 -2.02
C LEU A 76 10.15 6.31 -2.25
N GLN A 77 11.44 5.96 -2.33
CA GLN A 77 12.56 6.88 -2.60
C GLN A 77 12.53 7.47 -4.02
N HIS A 78 12.03 6.75 -5.03
CA HIS A 78 11.98 7.26 -6.42
C HIS A 78 11.02 8.44 -6.67
N LYS A 79 10.17 8.82 -5.69
CA LYS A 79 9.39 10.07 -5.81
C LYS A 79 10.15 11.32 -5.40
N GLU A 80 11.26 11.20 -4.66
CA GLU A 80 12.07 12.36 -4.32
C GLU A 80 12.99 12.76 -5.48
N GLU A 81 13.49 11.78 -6.24
CA GLU A 81 14.36 12.03 -7.40
C GLU A 81 13.63 12.65 -8.60
N GLU A 82 12.38 12.26 -8.88
CA GLU A 82 11.57 12.91 -9.93
C GLU A 82 11.15 14.34 -9.54
N LYS A 83 10.91 14.60 -8.25
CA LYS A 83 10.67 15.97 -7.77
C LYS A 83 11.93 16.83 -7.83
N HIS A 84 13.11 16.23 -7.64
CA HIS A 84 14.39 16.93 -7.73
C HIS A 84 14.86 17.17 -9.17
N ARG A 85 14.45 16.33 -10.13
CA ARG A 85 14.73 16.54 -11.57
C ARG A 85 13.76 17.52 -12.26
N LEU A 86 12.55 17.71 -11.75
CA LEU A 86 11.62 18.73 -12.28
C LEU A 86 11.77 20.11 -11.62
N ALA A 87 12.71 20.28 -10.68
CA ALA A 87 12.96 21.54 -9.98
C ALA A 87 14.36 22.14 -10.24
N LYS A 88 15.12 21.65 -11.23
CA LYS A 88 16.31 22.38 -11.74
C LYS A 88 16.70 21.97 -13.15
#